data_AF-A0A660U5W0-F1
#
_entry.id   AF-A0A660U5W0-F1
#
_cell.length_a   1.000
_cell.length_b   1.000
_cell.length_c   1.000
_cell.angle_alpha   90.00
_cell.angle_beta   90.00
_cell.angle_gamma   90.00
#
_symmetry.space_group_name_H-M   'P 1'
#
loop_
_entity.id
_entity.type
_entity.pdbx_description
1 polymer ?
#
loop_
_entity_poly.entity_id
_entity_poly.type
_entity_poly.pdbx_seq_one_letter_code
_entity_poly.pdbx_strand_id
1 'polypeptide(L)'
;NVCTLFPSAGYVILRQNASKEATCVLMTYGRYGSGHGHPDKLHISLYSHGRIVAPDPGSLGYDNPEHLTWANQTIAHNTVTVDEVSQYPQGMSDSIWAGERRGKPSVGKLIFFHPGRVLKAARATCDNAYEGVILDRTIALIGPLLVDVYRVRSADEHQYDWAFHVDGQLIEASLKLEEVPGVLSPSRGYSHIIDVRRGRMNGHSCDLTFSVSEGDVMRMTILPVPGGELILGNGLKTREERMPVVIVRARGEDADFVAAIWVGPRSAPPFRVERLEGMPEGVIGLMIENPDGERYYLVSAGKLRRIEVGGEEVEGQLALFREEDGGIEAVEVVR
;
A
#
# COMPACT_ATOMS: atom_id res chain seq x y z
N ASN A 1 -23.48 -1.20 6.35
CA ASN A 1 -22.07 -0.94 5.97
C ASN A 1 -22.09 -0.35 4.55
N VAL A 2 -21.08 0.42 4.16
CA VAL A 2 -21.04 1.15 2.85
C VAL A 2 -19.91 0.66 1.94
N CYS A 3 -19.34 -0.50 2.27
CA CYS A 3 -18.29 -1.12 1.48
C CYS A 3 -18.90 -1.88 0.30
N THR A 4 -18.15 -1.99 -0.79
CA THR A 4 -18.62 -2.66 -2.01
C THR A 4 -17.58 -3.66 -2.49
N LEU A 5 -18.03 -4.84 -2.88
CA LEU A 5 -17.23 -5.85 -3.55
C LEU A 5 -17.79 -6.05 -4.96
N PHE A 6 -16.93 -5.92 -5.96
CA PHE A 6 -17.22 -6.27 -7.34
C PHE A 6 -16.39 -7.51 -7.70
N PRO A 7 -16.87 -8.73 -7.39
CA PRO A 7 -16.03 -9.92 -7.44
C PRO A 7 -15.63 -10.30 -8.87
N SER A 8 -16.54 -10.14 -9.84
CA SER A 8 -16.27 -10.45 -11.25
C SER A 8 -15.31 -9.47 -11.91
N ALA A 9 -15.39 -8.20 -11.52
CA ALA A 9 -14.50 -7.14 -12.02
C ALA A 9 -13.16 -7.11 -11.27
N GLY A 10 -13.15 -7.63 -10.03
CA GLY A 10 -11.98 -7.72 -9.18
C GLY A 10 -11.62 -6.40 -8.51
N TYR A 11 -12.63 -5.75 -7.92
CA TYR A 11 -12.46 -4.52 -7.13
C TYR A 11 -13.05 -4.69 -5.73
N VAL A 12 -12.37 -4.15 -4.72
CA VAL A 12 -12.93 -3.91 -3.39
C VAL A 12 -12.88 -2.42 -3.09
N ILE A 13 -13.96 -1.91 -2.51
CA ILE A 13 -14.03 -0.55 -1.99
C ILE A 13 -14.38 -0.61 -0.50
N LEU A 14 -13.44 -0.22 0.35
CA LEU A 14 -13.70 0.00 1.78
C LEU A 14 -14.01 1.49 2.00
N ARG A 15 -15.03 1.77 2.81
CA ARG A 15 -15.49 3.15 3.10
C ARG A 15 -15.75 3.31 4.58
N GLN A 16 -15.20 4.36 5.18
CA GLN A 16 -15.40 4.69 6.58
C GLN A 16 -16.91 4.84 6.88
N ASN A 17 -17.61 5.67 6.11
CA ASN A 17 -19.06 5.88 6.21
C ASN A 17 -19.64 6.42 4.87
N ALA A 18 -20.93 6.78 4.85
CA ALA A 18 -21.64 7.23 3.65
C ALA A 18 -21.35 8.67 3.21
N SER A 19 -20.57 9.44 3.99
CA SER A 19 -20.24 10.82 3.67
C SER A 19 -19.44 10.92 2.38
N LYS A 20 -19.68 11.98 1.61
CA LYS A 20 -18.85 12.35 0.46
C LYS A 20 -17.41 12.73 0.85
N GLU A 21 -17.17 13.05 2.12
CA GLU A 21 -15.85 13.39 2.64
C GLU A 21 -15.13 12.19 3.29
N ALA A 22 -15.82 11.04 3.38
CA ALA A 22 -15.32 9.87 4.09
C ALA A 22 -14.06 9.28 3.45
N THR A 23 -13.15 8.80 4.28
CA THR A 23 -12.01 8.02 3.81
C THR A 23 -12.49 6.74 3.14
N CYS A 24 -11.95 6.48 1.95
CA CYS A 24 -12.30 5.36 1.09
C CYS A 24 -11.05 4.84 0.40
N VAL A 25 -10.85 3.53 0.42
CA VAL A 25 -9.76 2.87 -0.31
C VAL A 25 -10.34 1.89 -1.33
N LEU A 26 -9.92 2.04 -2.58
CA LEU A 26 -10.13 1.08 -3.66
C LEU A 26 -8.92 0.14 -3.71
N MET A 27 -9.14 -1.16 -3.85
CA MET A 27 -8.11 -2.12 -4.24
C MET A 27 -8.51 -2.85 -5.52
N THR A 28 -7.61 -2.91 -6.49
CA THR A 28 -7.77 -3.66 -7.73
C THR A 28 -7.03 -5.00 -7.62
N TYR A 29 -7.72 -6.11 -7.83
CA TYR A 29 -7.12 -7.46 -7.80
C TYR A 29 -7.54 -8.33 -8.98
N GLY A 30 -8.46 -7.86 -9.82
CA GLY A 30 -9.06 -8.64 -10.90
C GLY A 30 -8.11 -9.10 -12.01
N ARG A 31 -8.72 -9.66 -13.06
CA ARG A 31 -7.99 -10.06 -14.26
C ARG A 31 -7.37 -8.83 -14.93
N TYR A 32 -6.22 -9.03 -15.55
CA TYR A 32 -5.64 -8.02 -16.41
C TYR A 32 -6.60 -7.65 -17.56
N GLY A 33 -6.78 -6.35 -17.79
CA GLY A 33 -7.79 -5.79 -18.70
C GLY A 33 -7.44 -5.87 -20.19
N SER A 34 -6.70 -6.90 -20.62
CA SER A 34 -6.04 -6.95 -21.95
C SER A 34 -5.11 -5.75 -22.16
N GLY A 35 -4.78 -5.38 -23.41
CA GLY A 35 -3.83 -4.30 -23.71
C GLY A 35 -4.22 -2.89 -23.22
N HIS A 36 -5.38 -2.72 -22.56
CA HIS A 36 -5.76 -1.49 -21.86
C HIS A 36 -5.57 -1.57 -20.34
N GLY A 37 -5.23 -2.75 -19.82
CA GLY A 37 -4.91 -2.94 -18.42
C GLY A 37 -3.48 -2.52 -18.11
N HIS A 38 -3.24 -2.04 -16.90
CA HIS A 38 -1.90 -1.73 -16.43
C HIS A 38 -1.30 -2.92 -15.64
N PRO A 39 0.04 -3.02 -15.54
CA PRO A 39 0.73 -4.05 -14.76
C PRO A 39 0.73 -3.71 -13.27
N ASP A 40 -0.45 -3.65 -12.66
CA ASP A 40 -0.69 -2.96 -11.38
C ASP A 40 -1.42 -3.84 -10.34
N LYS A 41 -1.27 -5.17 -10.39
CA LYS A 41 -2.00 -6.08 -9.48
C LYS A 41 -1.81 -5.63 -8.04
N LEU A 42 -2.93 -5.65 -7.32
CA LEU A 42 -3.07 -5.21 -5.94
C LEU A 42 -2.86 -3.70 -5.74
N HIS A 43 -2.98 -2.87 -6.78
CA HIS A 43 -2.98 -1.41 -6.66
C HIS A 43 -4.06 -0.92 -5.68
N ILE A 44 -3.75 0.18 -4.97
CA ILE A 44 -4.75 0.91 -4.19
C ILE A 44 -4.84 2.39 -4.59
N SER A 45 -6.06 2.92 -4.57
CA SER A 45 -6.29 4.37 -4.62
C SER A 45 -6.96 4.83 -3.33
N LEU A 46 -6.51 5.96 -2.79
CA LEU A 46 -7.06 6.54 -1.55
C LEU A 46 -7.84 7.81 -1.88
N TYR A 47 -9.08 7.86 -1.42
CA TYR A 47 -9.93 9.04 -1.42
C TYR A 47 -10.23 9.46 0.02
N SER A 48 -10.16 10.75 0.30
CA SER A 48 -10.52 11.31 1.60
C SER A 48 -10.78 12.80 1.46
N HIS A 49 -11.71 13.36 2.26
CA HIS A 49 -11.97 14.80 2.31
C HIS A 49 -12.23 15.40 0.91
N GLY A 50 -13.09 14.74 0.13
CA GLY A 50 -13.59 15.31 -1.12
C GLY A 50 -12.69 15.05 -2.33
N ARG A 51 -11.49 14.48 -2.13
CA ARG A 51 -10.48 14.32 -3.19
C ARG A 51 -9.81 12.95 -3.21
N ILE A 52 -9.21 12.63 -4.36
CA ILE A 52 -8.27 11.52 -4.48
C ILE A 52 -6.93 12.01 -3.92
N VAL A 53 -6.44 11.35 -2.87
CA VAL A 53 -5.18 11.67 -2.19
C VAL A 53 -4.03 10.82 -2.71
N ALA A 54 -4.31 9.56 -3.06
CA ALA A 54 -3.35 8.68 -3.71
C ALA A 54 -3.95 8.16 -5.02
N PRO A 55 -3.73 8.86 -6.15
CA PRO A 55 -4.33 8.51 -7.43
C PRO A 55 -3.60 7.35 -8.11
N ASP A 56 -4.29 6.78 -9.10
CA ASP A 56 -3.67 6.03 -10.20
C ASP A 56 -3.17 7.03 -11.27
N PRO A 57 -2.05 6.78 -11.96
CA PRO A 57 -1.55 7.69 -13.00
C PRO A 57 -2.51 7.85 -14.19
N GLY A 58 -3.46 6.92 -14.38
CA GLY A 58 -4.29 6.87 -15.58
C GLY A 58 -3.46 6.60 -16.83
N SER A 59 -4.01 6.77 -18.03
CA SER A 59 -3.29 6.36 -19.25
C SER A 59 -2.28 7.38 -19.79
N LEU A 60 -2.39 8.66 -19.42
CA LEU A 60 -1.66 9.78 -20.06
C LEU A 60 -1.86 9.94 -21.58
N GLY A 61 -2.79 9.18 -22.19
CA GLY A 61 -3.04 9.14 -23.64
C GLY A 61 -2.14 8.15 -24.39
N TYR A 62 -2.71 7.31 -25.26
CA TYR A 62 -1.95 6.25 -25.97
C TYR A 62 -0.93 6.76 -27.00
N ASP A 63 -1.11 7.99 -27.49
CA ASP A 63 -0.18 8.69 -28.37
C ASP A 63 1.01 9.30 -27.62
N ASN A 64 0.94 9.35 -26.29
CA ASN A 64 2.01 9.85 -25.45
C ASN A 64 3.09 8.75 -25.23
N PRO A 65 4.38 9.01 -25.53
CA PRO A 65 5.48 8.10 -25.17
C PRO A 65 5.53 7.74 -23.66
N GLU A 66 5.07 8.64 -22.79
CA GLU A 66 4.97 8.40 -21.35
C GLU A 66 3.89 7.39 -20.98
N HIS A 67 2.96 7.06 -21.88
CA HIS A 67 2.06 5.93 -21.67
C HIS A 67 2.85 4.63 -21.50
N LEU A 68 3.76 4.34 -22.44
CA LEU A 68 4.63 3.17 -22.32
C LEU A 68 5.64 3.33 -21.20
N THR A 69 6.34 4.46 -21.18
CA THR A 69 7.55 4.59 -20.38
C THR A 69 7.30 4.93 -18.91
N TRP A 70 6.06 5.34 -18.55
CA TRP A 70 5.63 5.64 -17.18
C TRP A 70 4.29 4.97 -16.83
N ALA A 71 3.19 5.41 -17.46
CA ALA A 71 1.84 5.05 -17.01
C ALA A 71 1.57 3.54 -17.02
N ASN A 72 2.14 2.82 -17.99
CA ASN A 72 2.03 1.38 -18.13
C ASN A 72 3.21 0.65 -17.44
N GLN A 73 3.81 1.24 -16.42
CA GLN A 73 4.88 0.63 -15.62
C GLN A 73 4.44 0.48 -14.16
N THR A 74 4.78 -0.65 -13.52
CA THR A 74 4.29 -0.97 -12.16
C THR A 74 4.69 0.09 -11.14
N ILE A 75 5.90 0.65 -11.25
CA ILE A 75 6.39 1.66 -10.31
C ILE A 75 5.58 2.97 -10.34
N ALA A 76 4.80 3.22 -11.39
CA ALA A 76 3.88 4.37 -11.44
C ALA A 76 2.60 4.16 -10.61
N HIS A 77 2.41 2.98 -10.01
CA HIS A 77 1.21 2.58 -9.30
C HIS A 77 1.50 2.36 -7.81
N ASN A 78 0.45 2.46 -7.00
CA ASN A 78 0.55 2.21 -5.56
C ASN A 78 0.57 0.71 -5.26
N THR A 79 1.64 0.01 -5.61
CA THR A 79 1.84 -1.44 -5.41
C THR A 79 3.34 -1.77 -5.32
N VAL A 80 3.70 -3.06 -5.32
CA VAL A 80 5.09 -3.53 -5.30
C VAL A 80 5.62 -3.78 -6.72
N THR A 81 6.82 -3.27 -6.97
CA THR A 81 7.66 -3.61 -8.13
C THR A 81 8.78 -4.57 -7.71
N VAL A 82 9.11 -5.56 -8.55
CA VAL A 82 10.18 -6.53 -8.29
C VAL A 82 11.30 -6.31 -9.30
N ASP A 83 12.54 -6.18 -8.82
CA ASP A 83 13.77 -6.03 -9.63
C ASP A 83 13.71 -4.88 -10.66
N GLU A 84 12.95 -3.82 -10.34
CA GLU A 84 12.66 -2.69 -11.24
C GLU A 84 12.00 -3.10 -12.57
N VAL A 85 11.39 -4.28 -12.62
CA VAL A 85 10.66 -4.82 -13.77
C VAL A 85 9.16 -4.69 -13.52
N SER A 86 8.41 -4.26 -14.52
CA SER A 86 6.95 -4.20 -14.41
C SER A 86 6.33 -5.60 -14.33
N GLN A 87 5.21 -5.72 -13.62
CA GLN A 87 4.44 -6.95 -13.55
C GLN A 87 4.08 -7.46 -14.95
N TYR A 88 3.95 -8.77 -15.04
CA TYR A 88 3.39 -9.45 -16.19
C TYR A 88 1.95 -8.95 -16.46
N PRO A 89 1.59 -8.63 -17.72
CA PRO A 89 2.30 -8.97 -18.96
C PRO A 89 3.27 -7.91 -19.49
N GLN A 90 3.37 -6.72 -18.90
CA GLN A 90 4.25 -5.68 -19.43
C GLN A 90 5.72 -6.10 -19.34
N GLY A 91 6.21 -6.52 -18.17
CA GLY A 91 7.60 -6.92 -18.00
C GLY A 91 8.56 -5.85 -18.57
N MET A 92 9.42 -6.30 -19.48
CA MET A 92 10.36 -5.45 -20.23
C MET A 92 9.89 -5.12 -21.66
N SER A 93 8.65 -5.48 -22.02
CA SER A 93 8.08 -5.27 -23.37
C SER A 93 8.09 -3.80 -23.76
N ASP A 94 8.47 -3.51 -25.00
CA ASP A 94 8.40 -2.19 -25.66
C ASP A 94 7.06 -1.93 -26.37
N SER A 95 6.11 -2.84 -26.26
CA SER A 95 4.76 -2.67 -26.77
C SER A 95 3.86 -2.01 -25.73
N ILE A 96 3.10 -0.98 -26.15
CA ILE A 96 1.97 -0.44 -25.38
C ILE A 96 0.79 -1.42 -25.30
N TRP A 97 0.82 -2.49 -26.10
CA TRP A 97 -0.20 -3.53 -26.18
C TRP A 97 0.29 -4.87 -25.63
N ALA A 98 1.24 -4.84 -24.68
CA ALA A 98 1.65 -6.06 -24.01
C ALA A 98 0.44 -6.77 -23.41
N GLY A 99 0.34 -8.08 -23.62
CA GLY A 99 -0.86 -8.84 -23.30
C GLY A 99 -0.55 -10.20 -22.70
N GLU A 100 -1.54 -10.75 -22.02
CA GLU A 100 -1.46 -12.11 -21.48
C GLU A 100 -1.23 -13.13 -22.61
N ARG A 101 -0.42 -14.14 -22.32
CA ARG A 101 -0.16 -15.28 -23.17
C ARG A 101 -1.24 -16.31 -22.89
N ARG A 102 -1.64 -17.05 -23.91
CA ARG A 102 -2.63 -18.12 -23.77
C ARG A 102 -2.20 -19.10 -22.65
N GLY A 103 -3.06 -19.27 -21.65
CA GLY A 103 -2.80 -20.16 -20.51
C GLY A 103 -1.98 -19.56 -19.37
N LYS A 104 -1.55 -18.29 -19.45
CA LYS A 104 -0.86 -17.57 -18.38
C LYS A 104 -1.57 -16.24 -18.10
N PRO A 105 -2.72 -16.24 -17.41
CA PRO A 105 -3.36 -15.00 -17.00
C PRO A 105 -2.60 -14.32 -15.85
N SER A 106 -2.66 -12.99 -15.81
CA SER A 106 -2.30 -12.13 -14.68
C SER A 106 -3.58 -11.77 -13.92
N VAL A 107 -3.82 -12.45 -12.80
CA VAL A 107 -5.05 -12.33 -12.03
C VAL A 107 -4.76 -12.50 -10.54
N GLY A 108 -5.29 -11.59 -9.74
CA GLY A 108 -5.29 -11.73 -8.29
C GLY A 108 -6.50 -12.52 -7.78
N LYS A 109 -6.36 -13.06 -6.58
CA LYS A 109 -7.38 -13.82 -5.87
C LYS A 109 -7.73 -13.11 -4.58
N LEU A 110 -9.01 -12.76 -4.42
CA LEU A 110 -9.54 -12.30 -3.14
C LEU A 110 -9.51 -13.45 -2.12
N ILE A 111 -8.90 -13.20 -0.97
CA ILE A 111 -8.86 -14.13 0.16
C ILE A 111 -10.05 -13.89 1.08
N PHE A 112 -10.28 -12.63 1.46
CA PHE A 112 -11.46 -12.23 2.21
C PHE A 112 -11.88 -10.80 1.89
N PHE A 113 -13.15 -10.52 2.13
CA PHE A 113 -13.74 -9.18 2.20
C PHE A 113 -14.58 -9.10 3.47
N HIS A 114 -14.20 -8.20 4.37
CA HIS A 114 -14.78 -8.04 5.70
C HIS A 114 -15.37 -6.63 5.85
N PRO A 115 -16.67 -6.42 5.57
CA PRO A 115 -17.30 -5.12 5.68
C PRO A 115 -17.86 -4.88 7.10
N GLY A 116 -17.01 -5.05 8.11
CA GLY A 116 -17.34 -4.94 9.53
C GLY A 116 -17.75 -3.54 9.98
N ARG A 117 -18.02 -3.41 11.28
CA ARG A 117 -18.53 -2.16 11.88
C ARG A 117 -17.38 -1.23 12.23
N VAL A 118 -16.43 -1.72 13.02
CA VAL A 118 -15.20 -1.05 13.46
C VAL A 118 -14.08 -1.33 12.47
N LEU A 119 -13.89 -2.62 12.13
CA LEU A 119 -12.88 -3.06 11.16
C LEU A 119 -13.50 -3.29 9.79
N LYS A 120 -13.00 -2.60 8.77
CA LYS A 120 -13.32 -2.87 7.37
C LYS A 120 -12.06 -3.35 6.70
N ALA A 121 -12.05 -4.52 6.07
CA ALA A 121 -10.81 -5.06 5.52
C ALA A 121 -11.03 -5.88 4.26
N ALA A 122 -9.96 -6.01 3.48
CA ALA A 122 -9.88 -6.99 2.42
C ALA A 122 -8.44 -7.45 2.24
N ARG A 123 -8.30 -8.70 1.81
CA ARG A 123 -7.00 -9.29 1.47
C ARG A 123 -7.08 -9.95 0.11
N ALA A 124 -6.10 -9.70 -0.73
CA ALA A 124 -5.97 -10.34 -2.03
C ALA A 124 -4.52 -10.72 -2.31
N THR A 125 -4.33 -11.76 -3.11
CA THR A 125 -3.03 -12.32 -3.48
C THR A 125 -2.85 -12.34 -4.99
N CYS A 126 -1.62 -12.33 -5.49
CA CYS A 126 -1.31 -12.58 -6.89
C CYS A 126 0.04 -13.31 -6.98
N ASP A 127 0.05 -14.48 -7.60
CA ASP A 127 1.19 -15.39 -7.72
C ASP A 127 1.69 -15.55 -9.17
N ASN A 128 1.17 -14.73 -10.08
CA ASN A 128 1.44 -14.81 -11.52
C ASN A 128 1.82 -13.45 -12.14
N ALA A 129 1.93 -12.39 -11.33
CA ALA A 129 2.45 -11.08 -11.74
C ALA A 129 3.97 -11.11 -11.96
N TYR A 130 4.67 -11.92 -11.18
CA TYR A 130 6.11 -12.18 -11.30
C TYR A 130 6.33 -13.69 -11.19
N GLU A 131 7.35 -14.21 -11.85
CA GLU A 131 7.68 -15.63 -11.74
C GLU A 131 8.39 -15.88 -10.40
N GLY A 132 7.92 -16.88 -9.64
CA GLY A 132 8.50 -17.23 -8.33
C GLY A 132 8.10 -16.35 -7.15
N VAL A 133 7.43 -15.21 -7.38
CA VAL A 133 7.09 -14.24 -6.32
C VAL A 133 5.58 -14.17 -6.08
N ILE A 134 5.17 -14.29 -4.81
CA ILE A 134 3.79 -14.13 -4.35
C ILE A 134 3.62 -12.73 -3.76
N LEU A 135 2.67 -11.97 -4.32
CA LEU A 135 2.18 -10.71 -3.80
C LEU A 135 0.96 -10.97 -2.91
N ASP A 136 0.92 -10.42 -1.71
CA ASP A 136 -0.18 -10.61 -0.75
C ASP A 136 -0.45 -9.31 0.03
N ARG A 137 -1.53 -8.63 -0.32
CA ARG A 137 -1.88 -7.32 0.25
C ARG A 137 -3.14 -7.42 1.09
N THR A 138 -3.07 -6.92 2.31
CA THR A 138 -4.19 -6.69 3.21
C THR A 138 -4.36 -5.20 3.44
N ILE A 139 -5.54 -4.67 3.13
CA ILE A 139 -5.95 -3.33 3.51
C ILE A 139 -6.98 -3.40 4.63
N ALA A 140 -6.79 -2.59 5.67
CA ALA A 140 -7.70 -2.46 6.80
C ALA A 140 -8.02 -0.98 7.05
N LEU A 141 -9.28 -0.65 7.23
CA LEU A 141 -9.77 0.69 7.50
C LEU A 141 -10.45 0.68 8.88
N ILE A 142 -9.87 1.43 9.82
CA ILE A 142 -10.32 1.57 11.21
C ILE A 142 -10.64 3.06 11.43
N GLY A 143 -11.92 3.40 11.45
CA GLY A 143 -12.33 4.81 11.32
C GLY A 143 -11.74 5.43 10.04
N PRO A 144 -11.02 6.57 10.10
CA PRO A 144 -10.35 7.18 8.95
C PRO A 144 -8.93 6.65 8.69
N LEU A 145 -8.39 5.76 9.54
CA LEU A 145 -7.04 5.22 9.39
C LEU A 145 -7.03 4.05 8.41
N LEU A 146 -6.27 4.16 7.33
CA LEU A 146 -5.90 3.05 6.45
C LEU A 146 -4.62 2.40 6.98
N VAL A 147 -4.68 1.11 7.26
CA VAL A 147 -3.50 0.26 7.46
C VAL A 147 -3.31 -0.60 6.22
N ASP A 148 -2.15 -0.49 5.60
CA ASP A 148 -1.70 -1.29 4.46
C ASP A 148 -0.61 -2.27 4.91
N VAL A 149 -0.86 -3.56 4.72
CA VAL A 149 0.09 -4.63 4.99
C VAL A 149 0.33 -5.39 3.68
N TYR A 150 1.51 -5.19 3.09
CA TYR A 150 1.90 -5.81 1.84
C TYR A 150 3.05 -6.79 2.07
N ARG A 151 2.73 -8.08 1.95
CA ARG A 151 3.70 -9.19 2.05
C ARG A 151 4.14 -9.61 0.67
N VAL A 152 5.43 -9.80 0.52
CA VAL A 152 6.05 -10.35 -0.68
C VAL A 152 6.85 -11.57 -0.28
N ARG A 153 6.66 -12.68 -0.99
CA ARG A 153 7.30 -13.97 -0.68
C ARG A 153 7.93 -14.59 -1.90
N SER A 154 9.17 -15.07 -1.77
CA SER A 154 9.90 -15.78 -2.83
C SER A 154 10.83 -16.83 -2.23
N ALA A 155 11.24 -17.80 -3.04
CA ALA A 155 12.33 -18.71 -2.70
C ALA A 155 13.72 -18.14 -3.07
N ASP A 156 13.73 -17.10 -3.91
CA ASP A 156 14.94 -16.44 -4.41
C ASP A 156 15.02 -15.01 -3.86
N GLU A 157 16.23 -14.47 -3.73
CA GLU A 157 16.41 -13.07 -3.35
C GLU A 157 16.04 -12.11 -4.48
N HIS A 158 15.27 -11.07 -4.16
CA HIS A 158 14.93 -9.98 -5.08
C HIS A 158 15.08 -8.61 -4.44
N GLN A 159 15.07 -7.56 -5.27
CA GLN A 159 14.76 -6.20 -4.83
C GLN A 159 13.25 -5.95 -4.90
N TYR A 160 12.68 -5.46 -3.82
CA TYR A 160 11.27 -5.11 -3.71
C TYR A 160 11.10 -3.61 -3.47
N ASP A 161 10.30 -2.96 -4.29
CA ASP A 161 9.97 -1.54 -4.19
C ASP A 161 8.47 -1.37 -3.96
N TRP A 162 8.06 -1.11 -2.71
CA TRP A 162 6.69 -0.68 -2.40
C TRP A 162 6.57 0.81 -2.69
N ALA A 163 5.68 1.19 -3.62
CA ALA A 163 5.47 2.57 -4.01
C ALA A 163 4.11 3.11 -3.55
N PHE A 164 4.08 4.39 -3.17
CA PHE A 164 2.86 5.12 -2.83
C PHE A 164 2.95 6.57 -3.30
N HIS A 165 2.05 6.97 -4.19
CA HIS A 165 2.01 8.27 -4.85
C HIS A 165 1.01 9.17 -4.14
N VAL A 166 1.40 10.42 -3.90
CA VAL A 166 0.60 11.36 -3.12
C VAL A 166 0.30 12.60 -3.95
N ASP A 167 -0.97 12.88 -4.20
CA ASP A 167 -1.40 14.15 -4.80
C ASP A 167 -1.36 15.26 -3.75
N GLY A 168 -0.16 15.74 -3.47
CA GLY A 168 0.14 16.73 -2.45
C GLY A 168 1.60 17.17 -2.48
N GLN A 169 2.05 17.82 -1.41
CA GLN A 169 3.44 18.26 -1.25
C GLN A 169 3.99 17.74 0.07
N LEU A 170 5.17 17.13 0.04
CA LEU A 170 5.86 16.73 1.27
C LEU A 170 6.21 17.99 2.08
N ILE A 171 5.82 18.00 3.36
CA ILE A 171 6.16 19.08 4.29
C ILE A 171 7.13 18.63 5.39
N GLU A 172 7.11 17.35 5.76
CA GLU A 172 7.93 16.83 6.84
C GLU A 172 8.25 15.35 6.62
N ALA A 173 9.47 14.95 6.98
CA ALA A 173 9.91 13.56 7.04
C ALA A 173 10.76 13.38 8.31
N SER A 174 10.47 12.35 9.13
CA SER A 174 11.21 12.11 10.36
C SER A 174 12.59 11.48 10.12
N LEU A 175 12.76 10.77 9.01
CA LEU A 175 14.05 10.22 8.60
C LEU A 175 14.87 11.29 7.88
N LYS A 176 16.17 11.39 8.22
CA LYS A 176 17.11 12.19 7.45
C LYS A 176 17.34 11.55 6.08
N LEU A 177 17.09 12.31 5.02
CA LEU A 177 17.27 11.86 3.64
C LEU A 177 18.35 12.68 2.96
N GLU A 178 19.15 12.01 2.12
CA GLU A 178 20.21 12.61 1.33
C GLU A 178 19.79 12.70 -0.14
N GLU A 179 20.02 13.86 -0.74
CA GLU A 179 19.77 14.08 -2.17
C GLU A 179 20.70 13.20 -3.02
N VAL A 180 20.13 12.58 -4.05
CA VAL A 180 20.88 11.84 -5.05
C VAL A 180 20.61 12.47 -6.42
N PRO A 181 21.66 12.97 -7.11
CA PRO A 181 21.51 13.60 -8.41
C PRO A 181 20.93 12.66 -9.46
N GLY A 182 20.09 13.21 -10.35
CA GLY A 182 19.57 12.51 -11.52
C GLY A 182 18.25 11.79 -11.27
N VAL A 183 18.03 10.73 -12.05
CA VAL A 183 16.86 9.86 -11.97
C VAL A 183 17.09 8.74 -10.96
N LEU A 184 16.03 8.11 -10.46
CA LEU A 184 16.14 7.00 -9.51
C LEU A 184 16.94 5.82 -10.07
N SER A 185 16.65 5.43 -11.31
CA SER A 185 17.41 4.45 -12.09
C SER A 185 17.11 4.61 -13.59
N PRO A 186 17.91 4.01 -14.49
CA PRO A 186 17.63 4.05 -15.94
C PRO A 186 16.51 3.09 -16.38
N SER A 187 15.98 2.26 -15.48
CA SER A 187 14.90 1.31 -15.76
C SER A 187 13.61 2.06 -16.16
N ARG A 188 12.77 1.42 -16.98
CA ARG A 188 11.47 2.02 -17.38
C ARG A 188 10.61 2.30 -16.14
N GLY A 189 9.87 3.40 -16.18
CA GLY A 189 9.19 3.92 -15.01
C GLY A 189 10.14 4.70 -14.10
N TYR A 190 11.16 4.03 -13.54
CA TYR A 190 12.13 4.63 -12.61
C TYR A 190 12.88 5.84 -13.19
N SER A 191 13.13 5.84 -14.51
CA SER A 191 13.76 6.95 -15.22
C SER A 191 12.95 8.25 -15.20
N HIS A 192 11.67 8.19 -14.84
CA HIS A 192 10.81 9.36 -14.69
C HIS A 192 10.76 9.90 -13.28
N ILE A 193 11.37 9.23 -12.30
CA ILE A 193 11.40 9.66 -10.90
C ILE A 193 12.67 10.50 -10.68
N ILE A 194 12.46 11.78 -10.39
CA ILE A 194 13.53 12.77 -10.16
C ILE A 194 13.46 13.34 -8.75
N ASP A 195 14.35 14.28 -8.42
CA ASP A 195 14.47 14.93 -7.10
C ASP A 195 14.62 13.90 -5.97
N VAL A 196 15.41 12.87 -6.26
CA VAL A 196 15.53 11.68 -5.44
C VAL A 196 16.23 12.04 -4.13
N ARG A 197 15.62 11.64 -3.02
CA ARG A 197 16.20 11.70 -1.68
C ARG A 197 16.06 10.33 -1.04
N ARG A 198 17.13 9.80 -0.44
CA ARG A 198 17.09 8.45 0.16
C ARG A 198 17.76 8.39 1.54
N GLY A 199 17.34 7.44 2.36
CA GLY A 199 17.92 7.20 3.68
C GLY A 199 17.60 5.79 4.18
N ARG A 200 18.55 5.17 4.88
CA ARG A 200 18.34 3.85 5.48
C ARG A 200 17.41 3.95 6.68
N MET A 201 16.43 3.05 6.76
CA MET A 201 15.48 3.02 7.88
C MET A 201 16.15 2.56 9.19
N ASN A 202 17.19 1.72 9.12
CA ASN A 202 17.98 1.24 10.27
C ASN A 202 17.13 0.68 11.44
N GLY A 203 16.01 0.02 11.13
CA GLY A 203 15.10 -0.51 12.16
C GLY A 203 14.16 0.51 12.79
N HIS A 204 14.14 1.75 12.30
CA HIS A 204 13.23 2.80 12.76
C HIS A 204 12.00 2.93 11.84
N SER A 205 10.86 3.28 12.43
CA SER A 205 9.70 3.77 11.69
C SER A 205 10.01 5.13 11.06
N CYS A 206 9.34 5.44 9.95
CA CYS A 206 9.43 6.72 9.26
C CYS A 206 8.06 7.39 9.22
N ASP A 207 7.98 8.64 9.65
CA ASP A 207 6.77 9.45 9.61
C ASP A 207 6.92 10.50 8.52
N LEU A 208 5.93 10.57 7.64
CA LEU A 208 5.86 11.51 6.54
C LEU A 208 4.58 12.31 6.66
N THR A 209 4.67 13.63 6.46
CA THR A 209 3.50 14.50 6.37
C THR A 209 3.49 15.21 5.02
N PHE A 210 2.33 15.17 4.36
CA PHE A 210 2.07 15.85 3.10
C PHE A 210 0.94 16.84 3.26
N SER A 211 1.10 18.05 2.74
CA SER A 211 -0.01 18.97 2.51
C SER A 211 -0.84 18.46 1.35
N VAL A 212 -2.14 18.24 1.56
CA VAL A 212 -3.06 17.74 0.52
C VAL A 212 -4.17 18.72 0.19
N SER A 213 -4.52 19.66 1.08
CA SER A 213 -5.43 20.76 0.76
C SER A 213 -5.14 21.94 1.70
N GLU A 214 -5.91 23.02 1.59
CA GLU A 214 -5.86 24.09 2.58
C GLU A 214 -6.39 23.57 3.93
N GLY A 215 -5.49 23.38 4.88
CA GLY A 215 -5.83 22.97 6.25
C GLY A 215 -5.73 21.46 6.52
N ASP A 216 -5.81 20.60 5.49
CA ASP A 216 -5.66 19.15 5.66
C ASP A 216 -4.27 18.63 5.25
N VAL A 217 -3.83 17.61 5.97
CA VAL A 217 -2.60 16.86 5.71
C VAL A 217 -2.90 15.37 5.54
N MET A 218 -2.09 14.68 4.74
CA MET A 218 -1.93 13.24 4.82
C MET A 218 -0.72 12.94 5.71
N ARG A 219 -0.91 12.14 6.75
CA ARG A 219 0.17 11.59 7.57
C ARG A 219 0.32 10.11 7.26
N MET A 220 1.56 9.66 7.12
CA MET A 220 1.91 8.28 6.86
C MET A 220 3.00 7.85 7.82
N THR A 221 2.74 6.80 8.59
CA THR A 221 3.76 6.10 9.38
C THR A 221 4.11 4.80 8.67
N ILE A 222 5.37 4.62 8.33
CA ILE A 222 5.91 3.43 7.68
C ILE A 222 6.73 2.68 8.73
N LEU A 223 6.38 1.43 8.99
CA LEU A 223 7.11 0.60 9.95
C LEU A 223 8.43 0.08 9.36
N PRO A 224 9.42 -0.21 10.22
CA PRO A 224 10.72 -0.68 9.76
C PRO A 224 10.63 -1.98 8.98
N VAL A 225 11.35 -2.01 7.85
CA VAL A 225 11.60 -3.20 7.04
C VAL A 225 13.07 -3.58 7.20
N PRO A 226 13.41 -4.86 7.46
CA PRO A 226 14.81 -5.30 7.55
C PRO A 226 15.61 -4.90 6.30
N GLY A 227 16.74 -4.22 6.50
CA GLY A 227 17.56 -3.69 5.40
C GLY A 227 16.92 -2.59 4.55
N GLY A 228 15.75 -2.08 4.97
CA GLY A 228 14.94 -1.13 4.22
C GLY A 228 15.59 0.24 4.02
N GLU A 229 15.36 0.79 2.84
CA GLU A 229 15.69 2.17 2.47
C GLU A 229 14.39 2.92 2.14
N LEU A 230 14.22 4.10 2.71
CA LEU A 230 13.17 5.03 2.32
C LEU A 230 13.72 5.93 1.21
N ILE A 231 12.98 6.02 0.12
CA ILE A 231 13.29 6.85 -1.04
C ILE A 231 12.08 7.74 -1.30
N LEU A 232 12.32 9.05 -1.43
CA LEU A 232 11.34 10.03 -1.88
C LEU A 232 11.78 10.57 -3.24
N GLY A 233 10.84 10.80 -4.13
CA GLY A 233 11.10 11.44 -5.42
C GLY A 233 9.82 12.02 -6.00
N ASN A 234 9.88 12.49 -7.25
CA ASN A 234 8.76 13.07 -7.97
C ASN A 234 8.53 12.33 -9.30
N GLY A 235 7.44 11.56 -9.37
CA GLY A 235 6.97 10.88 -10.58
C GLY A 235 6.02 11.76 -11.41
N LEU A 236 5.60 11.30 -12.58
CA LEU A 236 4.66 12.05 -13.43
C LEU A 236 3.22 11.92 -12.93
N LYS A 237 2.52 13.05 -12.85
CA LYS A 237 1.07 13.14 -12.61
C LYS A 237 0.32 13.36 -13.91
N THR A 238 0.81 14.31 -14.68
CA THR A 238 0.41 14.57 -16.06
C THR A 238 1.68 14.71 -16.90
N ARG A 239 1.54 15.16 -18.14
CA ARG A 239 2.68 15.51 -18.98
C ARG A 239 3.53 16.67 -18.42
N GLU A 240 2.90 17.55 -17.66
CA GLU A 240 3.50 18.81 -17.19
C GLU A 240 3.66 18.84 -15.67
N GLU A 241 2.85 18.07 -14.95
CA GLU A 241 2.84 18.03 -13.50
C GLU A 241 3.52 16.77 -12.98
N ARG A 242 4.18 16.93 -11.83
CA ARG A 242 4.76 15.83 -11.06
C ARG A 242 4.06 15.71 -9.72
N MET A 243 4.10 14.52 -9.14
CA MET A 243 3.63 14.28 -7.78
C MET A 243 4.69 13.51 -6.98
N PRO A 244 4.75 13.74 -5.65
CA PRO A 244 5.58 12.94 -4.76
C PRO A 244 5.27 11.45 -4.87
N VAL A 245 6.34 10.65 -4.89
CA VAL A 245 6.29 9.20 -4.70
C VAL A 245 7.14 8.84 -3.49
N VAL A 246 6.56 8.04 -2.61
CA VAL A 246 7.22 7.36 -1.50
C VAL A 246 7.56 5.96 -1.95
N ILE A 247 8.80 5.53 -1.82
CA ILE A 247 9.25 4.18 -2.11
C ILE A 247 9.96 3.63 -0.88
N VAL A 248 9.57 2.43 -0.46
CA VAL A 248 10.34 1.64 0.50
C VAL A 248 10.99 0.50 -0.28
N ARG A 249 12.31 0.54 -0.36
CA ARG A 249 13.13 -0.46 -1.04
C ARG A 249 13.67 -1.46 -0.03
N ALA A 250 13.47 -2.75 -0.28
CA ALA A 250 14.05 -3.84 0.51
C ALA A 250 14.69 -4.87 -0.42
N ARG A 251 15.63 -5.68 0.12
CA ARG A 251 16.24 -6.80 -0.60
C ARG A 251 16.24 -8.04 0.28
N GLY A 252 15.82 -9.18 -0.29
CA GLY A 252 15.78 -10.48 0.38
C GLY A 252 14.84 -11.45 -0.33
N GLU A 253 14.67 -12.64 0.24
CA GLU A 253 13.66 -13.62 -0.21
C GLU A 253 12.25 -13.09 0.06
N ASP A 254 12.05 -12.53 1.26
CA ASP A 254 10.77 -12.02 1.73
C ASP A 254 10.86 -10.54 2.13
N ALA A 255 9.74 -9.83 2.02
CA ALA A 255 9.59 -8.49 2.59
C ALA A 255 8.16 -8.27 3.12
N ASP A 256 8.07 -7.51 4.22
CA ASP A 256 6.82 -7.06 4.82
C ASP A 256 6.80 -5.53 4.87
N PHE A 257 6.01 -4.92 3.99
CA PHE A 257 5.78 -3.47 4.00
C PHE A 257 4.52 -3.18 4.81
N VAL A 258 4.63 -2.28 5.79
CA VAL A 258 3.49 -1.86 6.60
C VAL A 258 3.45 -0.34 6.68
N ALA A 259 2.34 0.24 6.25
CA ALA A 259 2.09 1.66 6.31
C ALA A 259 0.73 1.94 6.95
N ALA A 260 0.67 2.97 7.79
CA ALA A 260 -0.55 3.51 8.36
C ALA A 260 -0.74 4.94 7.86
N ILE A 261 -1.86 5.19 7.20
CA ILE A 261 -2.13 6.40 6.44
C ILE A 261 -3.43 7.03 6.94
N TRP A 262 -3.36 8.30 7.29
CA TRP A 262 -4.51 9.07 7.75
C TRP A 262 -4.53 10.44 7.08
N VAL A 263 -5.74 10.92 6.78
CA VAL A 263 -5.95 12.26 6.23
C VAL A 263 -6.89 13.02 7.16
N GLY A 264 -6.53 14.26 7.47
CA GLY A 264 -7.40 15.16 8.21
C GLY A 264 -6.72 16.48 8.57
N PRO A 265 -7.31 17.26 9.49
CA PRO A 265 -6.83 18.61 9.78
C PRO A 265 -5.40 18.60 10.32
N ARG A 266 -4.56 19.54 9.86
CA ARG A 266 -3.17 19.70 10.32
C ARG A 266 -3.07 19.90 11.84
N SER A 267 -4.07 20.54 12.43
CA SER A 267 -4.16 20.81 13.87
C SER A 267 -4.51 19.58 14.71
N ALA A 268 -5.06 18.51 14.11
CA ALA A 268 -5.43 17.32 14.86
C ALA A 268 -4.18 16.55 15.29
N PRO A 269 -4.20 15.88 16.46
CA PRO A 269 -3.16 14.92 16.83
C PRO A 269 -3.05 13.79 15.79
N PRO A 270 -1.85 13.22 15.57
CA PRO A 270 -1.69 12.08 14.68
C PRO A 270 -2.20 10.79 15.35
N PHE A 271 -2.55 9.80 14.52
CA PHE A 271 -2.53 8.42 14.98
C PHE A 271 -1.10 8.03 15.34
N ARG A 272 -0.91 7.26 16.41
CA ARG A 272 0.37 6.62 16.70
C ARG A 272 0.27 5.15 16.35
N VAL A 273 1.24 4.65 15.59
CA VAL A 273 1.26 3.26 15.16
C VAL A 273 2.63 2.66 15.41
N GLU A 274 2.66 1.58 16.17
CA GLU A 274 3.88 0.89 16.56
C GLU A 274 3.75 -0.60 16.29
N ARG A 275 4.88 -1.25 15.96
CA ARG A 275 4.91 -2.71 15.78
C ARG A 275 4.85 -3.38 17.15
N LEU A 276 4.00 -4.39 17.29
CA LEU A 276 4.04 -5.27 18.46
C LEU A 276 5.25 -6.19 18.37
N GLU A 277 6.00 -6.28 19.46
CA GLU A 277 7.09 -7.23 19.62
C GLU A 277 6.56 -8.63 20.01
N GLY A 278 7.38 -9.67 19.80
CA GLY A 278 7.06 -11.03 20.24
C GLY A 278 5.95 -11.73 19.44
N MET A 279 5.42 -11.11 18.37
CA MET A 279 4.44 -11.76 17.50
C MET A 279 5.01 -13.03 16.85
N PRO A 280 4.21 -14.09 16.70
CA PRO A 280 4.66 -15.31 16.02
C PRO A 280 5.13 -15.03 14.59
N GLU A 281 6.07 -15.83 14.11
CA GLU A 281 6.58 -15.74 12.73
C GLU A 281 5.41 -15.74 11.71
N GLY A 282 5.43 -14.79 10.76
CA GLY A 282 4.37 -14.61 9.78
C GLY A 282 3.12 -13.90 10.30
N VAL A 283 3.15 -13.34 11.51
CA VAL A 283 2.12 -12.46 12.07
C VAL A 283 2.69 -11.06 12.27
N ILE A 284 2.00 -10.07 11.73
CA ILE A 284 2.29 -8.65 11.94
C ILE A 284 1.27 -8.16 12.95
N GLY A 285 1.73 -7.68 14.10
CA GLY A 285 0.91 -7.03 15.12
C GLY A 285 1.24 -5.54 15.19
N LEU A 286 0.21 -4.72 15.38
CA LEU A 286 0.29 -3.28 15.47
C LEU A 286 -0.47 -2.80 16.71
N MET A 287 0.14 -1.91 17.49
CA MET A 287 -0.59 -1.04 18.41
C MET A 287 -0.95 0.24 17.64
N ILE A 288 -2.20 0.67 17.75
CA ILE A 288 -2.74 1.86 17.11
C ILE A 288 -3.42 2.69 18.20
N GLU A 289 -2.89 3.88 18.47
CA GLU A 289 -3.54 4.87 19.33
C GLU A 289 -4.16 5.95 18.44
N ASN A 290 -5.47 6.15 18.57
CA ASN A 290 -6.17 7.18 17.81
C ASN A 290 -5.97 8.58 18.44
N PRO A 291 -6.34 9.67 17.76
CA PRO A 291 -6.20 11.02 18.28
C PRO A 291 -6.96 11.30 19.59
N ASP A 292 -7.97 10.49 19.91
CA ASP A 292 -8.76 10.57 21.15
C ASP A 292 -8.12 9.77 22.31
N GLY A 293 -6.99 9.08 22.05
CA GLY A 293 -6.25 8.28 23.02
C GLY A 293 -6.73 6.83 23.18
N GLU A 294 -7.71 6.38 22.40
CA GLU A 294 -8.14 4.99 22.41
C GLU A 294 -7.10 4.10 21.72
N ARG A 295 -6.82 2.94 22.32
CA ARG A 295 -5.89 1.96 21.77
C ARG A 295 -6.58 0.76 21.17
N TYR A 296 -6.13 0.43 19.96
CA TYR A 296 -6.50 -0.75 19.22
C TYR A 296 -5.26 -1.57 18.91
N TYR A 297 -5.44 -2.89 18.79
CA TYR A 297 -4.38 -3.78 18.35
C TYR A 297 -4.83 -4.51 17.10
N LEU A 298 -4.16 -4.27 15.98
CA LEU A 298 -4.44 -4.96 14.73
C LEU A 298 -3.40 -6.05 14.51
N VAL A 299 -3.86 -7.29 14.35
CA VAL A 299 -3.00 -8.40 13.94
C VAL A 299 -3.38 -8.88 12.56
N SER A 300 -2.40 -9.15 11.71
CA SER A 300 -2.55 -9.67 10.36
C SER A 300 -1.62 -10.88 10.18
N ALA A 301 -2.18 -11.99 9.73
CA ALA A 301 -1.46 -13.22 9.44
C ALA A 301 -1.66 -13.66 7.98
N GLY A 302 -0.61 -14.23 7.39
CA GLY A 302 -0.66 -14.76 6.01
C GLY A 302 -1.53 -16.01 5.86
N LYS A 303 -2.00 -16.62 6.95
CA LYS A 303 -2.85 -17.83 6.93
C LYS A 303 -3.63 -17.93 8.23
N LEU A 304 -4.72 -18.69 8.20
CA LEU A 304 -5.55 -18.94 9.37
C LEU A 304 -4.71 -19.60 10.47
N ARG A 305 -4.74 -19.02 11.67
CA ARG A 305 -4.01 -19.51 12.83
C ARG A 305 -4.56 -18.93 14.12
N ARG A 306 -4.10 -19.47 15.24
CA ARG A 306 -4.29 -18.85 16.56
C ARG A 306 -3.33 -17.68 16.73
N ILE A 307 -3.86 -16.59 17.27
CA ILE A 307 -3.15 -15.35 17.57
C ILE A 307 -3.58 -14.89 18.96
N GLU A 308 -2.61 -14.57 19.80
CA GLU A 308 -2.83 -14.06 21.15
C GLU A 308 -2.33 -12.62 21.25
N VAL A 309 -3.14 -11.75 21.84
CA VAL A 309 -2.76 -10.36 22.16
C VAL A 309 -3.27 -10.03 23.55
N GLY A 310 -2.37 -9.65 24.47
CA GLY A 310 -2.78 -9.25 25.83
C GLY A 310 -3.45 -10.35 26.66
N GLY A 311 -3.20 -11.62 26.35
CA GLY A 311 -3.85 -12.77 26.99
C GLY A 311 -5.16 -13.22 26.34
N GLU A 312 -5.68 -12.47 25.36
CA GLU A 312 -6.87 -12.85 24.59
C GLU A 312 -6.46 -13.62 23.33
N GLU A 313 -6.96 -14.86 23.19
CA GLU A 313 -6.68 -15.74 22.05
C GLU A 313 -7.84 -15.75 21.05
N VAL A 314 -7.52 -15.56 19.76
CA VAL A 314 -8.46 -15.70 18.65
C VAL A 314 -7.90 -16.62 17.57
N GLU A 315 -8.78 -17.22 16.78
CA GLU A 315 -8.42 -17.95 15.56
C GLU A 315 -8.87 -17.16 14.34
N GLY A 316 -7.91 -16.70 13.52
CA GLY A 316 -8.17 -15.83 12.38
C GLY A 316 -6.94 -15.53 11.52
N GLN A 317 -7.16 -14.75 10.46
CA GLN A 317 -6.14 -14.18 9.56
C GLN A 317 -5.97 -12.68 9.77
N LEU A 318 -6.99 -12.02 10.33
CA LEU A 318 -6.96 -10.63 10.73
C LEU A 318 -7.80 -10.49 12.00
N ALA A 319 -7.35 -9.77 13.00
CA ALA A 319 -8.18 -9.44 14.15
C ALA A 319 -7.87 -8.04 14.66
N LEU A 320 -8.91 -7.35 15.11
CA LEU A 320 -8.82 -6.09 15.82
C LEU A 320 -9.20 -6.32 17.27
N PHE A 321 -8.34 -5.93 18.18
CA PHE A 321 -8.58 -5.88 19.62
C PHE A 321 -8.64 -4.42 20.07
N ARG A 322 -9.21 -4.19 21.26
CA ARG A 322 -9.28 -2.87 21.89
C ARG A 322 -8.89 -2.97 23.35
N GLU A 323 -8.19 -1.96 23.85
CA GLU A 323 -7.89 -1.81 25.27
C GLU A 323 -9.15 -1.33 26.00
N GLU A 324 -9.69 -2.11 26.94
CA GLU A 324 -10.85 -1.77 27.79
C GLU A 324 -10.61 -2.23 29.23
N ASP A 325 -10.96 -1.39 30.21
CA ASP A 325 -10.96 -1.71 31.65
C ASP A 325 -9.71 -2.43 32.19
N GLY A 326 -8.53 -2.09 31.66
CA GLY A 326 -7.24 -2.67 32.07
C GLY A 326 -6.90 -4.02 31.43
N GLY A 327 -7.67 -4.46 30.42
CA GLY A 327 -7.43 -5.64 29.60
C GLY A 327 -7.51 -5.36 28.09
N ILE A 328 -7.31 -6.40 27.29
CA ILE A 328 -7.43 -6.37 25.83
C ILE A 328 -8.50 -7.36 25.42
N GLU A 329 -9.50 -6.91 24.67
CA GLU A 329 -10.59 -7.76 24.19
C GLU A 329 -10.67 -7.75 22.66
N ALA A 330 -11.02 -8.91 22.08
CA ALA A 330 -11.21 -9.04 20.65
C ALA A 330 -12.51 -8.35 20.20
N VAL A 331 -12.39 -7.37 19.30
CA VAL A 331 -13.52 -6.60 18.76
C VAL A 331 -14.09 -7.25 17.51
N GLU A 332 -13.23 -7.56 16.53
CA GLU A 332 -13.61 -8.22 15.29
C GLU A 332 -12.52 -9.19 14.83
N VAL A 333 -12.92 -10.39 14.39
CA VAL A 333 -12.01 -11.44 13.90
C VAL A 333 -12.45 -11.87 12.50
N VAL A 334 -11.49 -11.93 11.58
CA VAL A 334 -11.67 -12.40 10.20
C VAL A 334 -10.98 -13.74 10.07
N ARG A 335 -11.75 -14.79 9.75
CA ARG A 335 -11.26 -16.16 9.57
C ARG A 335 -10.91 -16.42 8.10
#